data_AF-K0RW89-F1
#
_entry.id   AF-K0RW89-F1
#
_cell.length_a   1.000
_cell.length_b   1.000
_cell.length_c   1.000
_cell.angle_alpha   90.00
_cell.angle_beta   90.00
_cell.angle_gamma   90.00
#
_symmetry.space_group_name_H-M   'P 1'
#
loop_
_entity.id
_entity.type
_entity.pdbx_description
1 polymer ?
#
loop_
_entity_poly.entity_id
_entity_poly.type
_entity_poly.pdbx_seq_one_letter_code
_entity_poly.pdbx_strand_id
1 'polypeptide(L)'
;MKGRASRRDKKRLERIQETGAFLTVRPSRRDGTELERDEFRDAVLLRMGLVPKNLPKTCDGCGATFTVEHALTCKTGGLVVMRHDDCRDEFGDIASKATTPSRVTTEPLIHYGGNEPVTRQANGASNT
;
A
#
# COMPACT_ATOMS: atom_id res chain seq x y z
N MET A 1 0.67 35.99 15.00
CA MET A 1 -0.25 35.98 13.85
C MET A 1 -0.68 34.54 13.58
N LYS A 2 -1.95 34.16 13.82
CA LYS A 2 -2.44 32.82 13.42
C LYS A 2 -2.64 32.83 11.91
N GLY A 3 -1.72 32.21 11.17
CA GLY A 3 -1.86 32.00 9.74
C GLY A 3 -3.16 31.23 9.46
N ARG A 4 -3.94 31.68 8.49
CA ARG A 4 -5.20 31.04 8.10
C ARG A 4 -4.88 29.63 7.60
N ALA A 5 -5.53 28.60 8.16
CA ALA A 5 -5.31 27.21 7.76
C ALA A 5 -5.52 27.02 6.26
N SER A 6 -4.57 26.36 5.59
CA SER A 6 -4.62 26.14 4.14
C SER A 6 -5.76 25.19 3.77
N ARG A 7 -6.17 25.17 2.50
CA ARG A 7 -7.14 24.19 1.99
C ARG A 7 -6.69 22.75 2.24
N ARG A 8 -5.37 22.51 2.18
CA ARG A 8 -4.75 21.21 2.46
C ARG A 8 -4.94 20.83 3.93
N ASP A 9 -4.73 21.75 4.86
CA ASP A 9 -4.90 21.51 6.30
C ASP A 9 -6.34 21.18 6.65
N LYS A 10 -7.31 21.88 6.04
CA LYS A 10 -8.74 21.60 6.24
C LYS A 10 -9.12 20.18 5.80
N LYS A 11 -8.75 19.81 4.57
CA LYS A 11 -8.97 18.44 4.05
C LYS A 11 -8.27 17.37 4.89
N ARG A 12 -7.10 17.68 5.45
CA ARG A 12 -6.39 16.77 6.35
C ARG A 12 -7.19 16.56 7.63
N LEU A 13 -7.64 17.65 8.27
CA LEU A 13 -8.42 17.59 9.51
C LEU A 13 -9.74 16.83 9.32
N GLU A 14 -10.40 16.98 8.17
CA GLU A 14 -11.59 16.18 7.81
C GLU A 14 -11.26 14.68 7.79
N ARG A 15 -10.22 14.25 7.07
CA ARG A 15 -9.83 12.83 6.99
C ARG A 15 -9.32 12.23 8.29
N ILE A 16 -8.70 13.04 9.15
CA ILE A 16 -8.14 12.60 10.43
C ILE A 16 -9.22 12.01 11.35
N GLN A 17 -10.46 12.48 11.22
CA GLN A 17 -11.59 12.00 12.03
C GLN A 17 -11.86 10.50 11.81
N GLU A 18 -11.67 10.01 10.59
CA GLU A 18 -11.99 8.62 10.20
C GLU A 18 -10.77 7.68 10.28
N THR A 19 -9.55 8.22 10.35
CA THR A 19 -8.29 7.46 10.22
C THR A 19 -7.55 7.26 11.55
N GLY A 20 -8.27 7.32 12.68
CA GLY A 20 -7.68 7.31 14.03
C GLY A 20 -7.62 5.96 14.75
N ALA A 21 -8.20 4.90 14.18
CA ALA A 21 -8.39 3.62 14.87
C ALA A 21 -7.07 3.00 15.36
N PHE A 22 -5.97 3.17 14.64
CA PHE A 22 -4.65 2.64 15.03
C PHE A 22 -4.07 3.24 16.32
N LEU A 23 -4.63 4.36 16.81
CA LEU A 23 -4.22 4.99 18.08
C LEU A 23 -4.96 4.40 19.29
N THR A 24 -6.13 3.81 19.07
CA THR A 24 -7.03 3.33 20.14
C THR A 24 -7.17 1.82 20.14
N VAL A 25 -6.87 1.14 19.03
CA VAL A 25 -6.93 -0.30 18.93
C VAL A 25 -5.86 -0.95 19.80
N ARG A 26 -6.22 -2.06 20.45
CA ARG A 26 -5.25 -2.89 21.17
C ARG A 26 -4.35 -3.59 20.15
N PRO A 27 -3.02 -3.51 20.27
CA PRO A 27 -2.12 -4.32 19.45
C PRO A 27 -2.31 -5.82 19.76
N SER A 28 -2.56 -6.63 18.72
CA SER A 28 -2.78 -8.07 18.82
C SER A 28 -2.35 -8.78 17.53
N ARG A 29 -1.39 -9.71 17.62
CA ARG A 29 -1.00 -10.58 16.47
C ARG A 29 -2.17 -11.37 15.92
N ARG A 30 -3.00 -11.89 16.82
CA ARG A 30 -4.14 -12.74 16.46
C ARG A 30 -5.14 -11.98 15.59
N ASP A 31 -5.35 -10.70 15.92
CA ASP A 31 -6.34 -9.85 15.24
C ASP A 31 -5.71 -9.01 14.12
N GLY A 32 -4.40 -9.13 13.89
CA GLY A 32 -3.67 -8.39 12.87
C GLY A 32 -3.61 -6.87 13.12
N THR A 33 -3.69 -6.44 14.39
CA THR A 33 -3.71 -5.01 14.76
C THR A 33 -2.38 -4.50 15.30
N GLU A 34 -1.33 -5.33 15.29
CA GLU A 34 0.03 -4.88 15.62
C GLU A 34 0.61 -4.07 14.47
N LEU A 35 1.25 -2.95 14.80
CA LEU A 35 2.03 -2.16 13.88
C LEU A 35 3.50 -2.25 14.28
N GLU A 36 4.38 -2.25 13.28
CA GLU A 36 5.80 -2.09 13.55
C GLU A 36 6.08 -0.71 14.17
N ARG A 37 7.21 -0.59 14.87
CA ARG A 37 7.63 0.67 15.49
C ARG A 37 7.65 1.83 14.50
N ASP A 38 8.20 1.60 13.31
CA ASP A 38 8.40 2.64 12.33
C ASP A 38 7.10 2.92 11.55
N GLU A 39 6.28 1.90 11.29
CA GLU A 39 4.91 2.08 10.78
C GLU A 39 4.05 2.97 11.68
N PHE A 40 4.09 2.73 13.00
CA PHE A 40 3.35 3.55 13.96
C PHE A 40 3.85 5.01 13.96
N ARG A 41 5.17 5.21 13.96
CA ARG A 41 5.76 6.56 13.93
C ARG A 41 5.40 7.30 12.66
N ASP A 42 5.49 6.64 11.51
CA ASP A 42 5.17 7.21 10.22
C ASP A 42 3.67 7.54 10.14
N ALA A 43 2.78 6.66 10.61
CA ALA A 43 1.35 6.92 10.70
C ALA A 43 1.03 8.16 11.56
N VAL A 44 1.70 8.32 12.71
CA VAL A 44 1.56 9.51 13.56
C VAL A 44 2.07 10.78 12.85
N LEU A 45 3.23 10.73 12.21
CA LEU A 45 3.79 11.87 11.48
C LEU A 45 2.87 12.29 10.33
N LEU A 46 2.40 11.33 9.53
CA LEU A 46 1.45 11.56 8.44
C LEU A 46 0.15 12.17 8.94
N ARG A 47 -0.39 11.68 10.07
CA ARG A 47 -1.57 12.26 10.73
C ARG A 47 -1.33 13.72 11.13
N MET A 48 -0.15 14.05 11.63
CA MET A 48 0.22 15.44 11.95
C MET A 48 0.62 16.27 10.71
N GLY A 49 0.60 15.67 9.51
CA GLY A 49 1.06 16.24 8.24
C GLY A 49 2.54 16.60 8.23
N LEU A 50 3.32 15.86 9.01
CA LEU A 50 4.78 15.89 9.02
C LEU A 50 5.31 14.83 8.07
N VAL A 51 6.53 15.03 7.59
CA VAL A 51 7.19 14.12 6.65
C VAL A 51 7.91 13.02 7.45
N PRO A 52 7.69 11.72 7.13
CA PRO A 52 8.48 10.60 7.65
C PRO A 52 9.99 10.80 7.48
N LYS A 53 10.79 10.33 8.44
CA LYS A 53 12.23 10.65 8.49
C LYS A 53 13.08 9.88 7.49
N ASN A 54 12.69 8.65 7.19
CA ASN A 54 13.52 7.70 6.45
C ASN A 54 12.96 7.40 5.05
N LEU A 55 12.38 8.41 4.39
CA LEU A 55 11.92 8.26 3.02
C LEU A 55 13.12 8.02 2.09
N PRO A 56 13.03 7.05 1.16
CA PRO A 56 14.06 6.88 0.13
C PRO A 56 14.15 8.15 -0.73
N LYS A 57 15.24 8.32 -1.48
CA LYS A 57 15.42 9.48 -2.36
C LYS A 57 14.63 9.35 -3.66
N THR A 58 14.51 8.12 -4.15
CA THR A 58 13.92 7.78 -5.45
C THR A 58 12.93 6.64 -5.30
N CYS A 59 11.88 6.66 -6.12
CA CYS A 59 10.91 5.58 -6.25
C CYS A 59 11.56 4.36 -6.91
N ASP A 60 11.34 3.20 -6.31
CA ASP A 60 11.81 1.89 -6.78
C ASP A 60 11.14 1.45 -8.09
N GLY A 61 9.92 1.90 -8.37
CA GLY A 61 9.20 1.55 -9.58
C GLY A 61 9.35 2.51 -10.76
N CYS A 62 9.25 3.82 -10.55
CA CYS A 62 9.34 4.81 -11.65
C CYS A 62 10.61 5.67 -11.66
N GLY A 63 11.48 5.56 -10.64
CA GLY A 63 12.72 6.35 -10.55
C GLY A 63 12.53 7.83 -10.20
N ALA A 64 11.30 8.34 -10.05
CA ALA A 64 11.04 9.74 -9.68
C ALA A 64 11.46 10.04 -8.22
N THR A 65 11.62 11.33 -7.89
CA THR A 65 11.87 11.77 -6.50
C THR A 65 10.78 11.26 -5.57
N PHE A 66 11.19 10.59 -4.50
CA PHE A 66 10.24 9.99 -3.57
C PHE A 66 9.71 11.04 -2.59
N THR A 67 8.40 11.26 -2.63
CA THR A 67 7.67 12.10 -1.69
C THR A 67 6.49 11.32 -1.14
N VAL A 68 5.92 11.76 -0.02
CA VAL A 68 4.69 11.13 0.54
C VAL A 68 3.56 11.13 -0.50
N GLU A 69 3.39 12.23 -1.23
CA GLU A 69 2.35 12.34 -2.27
C GLU A 69 2.62 11.36 -3.42
N HIS A 70 3.90 11.21 -3.80
CA HIS A 70 4.30 10.25 -4.82
C HIS A 70 4.07 8.80 -4.35
N ALA A 71 4.47 8.45 -3.13
CA ALA A 71 4.30 7.11 -2.58
C ALA A 71 2.82 6.66 -2.55
N LEU A 72 1.89 7.60 -2.34
CA LEU A 72 0.44 7.34 -2.31
C LEU A 72 -0.22 7.30 -3.70
N THR A 73 0.47 7.73 -4.75
CA THR A 73 -0.10 7.87 -6.10
C THR A 73 0.66 7.11 -7.18
N CYS A 74 1.85 6.61 -6.86
CA CYS A 74 2.66 5.84 -7.79
C CYS A 74 1.93 4.55 -8.18
N LYS A 75 1.89 4.27 -9.49
CA LYS A 75 1.23 3.09 -10.06
C LYS A 75 2.22 1.98 -10.40
N THR A 76 3.51 2.28 -10.43
CA THR A 76 4.56 1.37 -10.91
C THR A 76 5.51 0.93 -9.80
N GLY A 77 5.52 1.63 -8.67
CA GLY A 77 6.36 1.32 -7.51
C GLY A 77 5.62 1.52 -6.20
N GLY A 78 6.25 1.08 -5.13
CA GLY A 78 5.78 1.28 -3.76
C GLY A 78 4.68 0.34 -3.26
N LEU A 79 4.27 0.64 -2.01
CA LEU A 79 3.34 -0.15 -1.20
C LEU A 79 1.98 -0.42 -1.85
N VAL A 80 1.48 0.44 -2.74
CA VAL A 80 0.14 0.26 -3.33
C VAL A 80 0.06 -1.03 -4.14
N VAL A 81 1.05 -1.29 -5.01
CA VAL A 81 1.09 -2.51 -5.82
C VAL A 81 1.27 -3.74 -4.92
N MET A 82 2.21 -3.69 -3.97
CA MET A 82 2.42 -4.77 -3.00
C MET A 82 1.15 -5.10 -2.22
N ARG A 83 0.42 -4.09 -1.72
CA ARG A 83 -0.82 -4.33 -0.99
C ARG A 83 -1.94 -4.89 -1.87
N HIS A 84 -1.99 -4.52 -3.14
CA HIS A 84 -2.92 -5.14 -4.08
C HIS A 84 -2.58 -6.61 -4.33
N ASP A 85 -1.29 -6.93 -4.47
CA ASP A 85 -0.80 -8.29 -4.60
C ASP A 85 -1.09 -9.12 -3.33
N ASP A 86 -0.79 -8.60 -2.14
CA ASP A 86 -1.10 -9.25 -0.87
C ASP A 86 -2.60 -9.54 -0.73
N CYS A 87 -3.46 -8.56 -1.02
CA CYS A 87 -4.91 -8.77 -1.00
C CYS A 87 -5.34 -9.84 -2.02
N ARG A 88 -4.82 -9.79 -3.25
CA ARG A 88 -5.11 -10.79 -4.29
C ARG A 88 -4.74 -12.19 -3.81
N ASP A 89 -3.57 -12.34 -3.20
CA ASP A 89 -3.03 -13.63 -2.79
C ASP A 89 -3.80 -14.19 -1.58
N GLU A 90 -4.15 -13.35 -0.60
CA GLU A 90 -5.05 -13.71 0.52
C GLU A 90 -6.42 -14.15 0.02
N PHE A 91 -7.03 -13.42 -0.92
CA PHE A 91 -8.29 -13.84 -1.53
C PHE A 91 -8.15 -15.18 -2.27
N GLY A 92 -7.05 -15.38 -2.99
CA GLY A 92 -6.74 -16.63 -3.67
C GLY A 92 -6.63 -17.81 -2.71
N ASP A 93 -5.94 -17.62 -1.59
CA ASP A 93 -5.78 -18.65 -0.55
C ASP A 93 -7.13 -19.00 0.12
N ILE A 94 -7.91 -18.00 0.52
CA ILE A 94 -9.25 -18.22 1.10
C ILE A 94 -10.16 -18.96 0.10
N ALA A 95 -10.17 -18.54 -1.17
CA ALA A 95 -10.97 -19.18 -2.20
C ALA A 95 -10.53 -20.62 -2.47
N SER A 96 -9.22 -20.89 -2.42
CA SER A 96 -8.65 -22.23 -2.63
C SER A 96 -9.04 -23.18 -1.50
N LYS A 97 -9.05 -22.68 -0.25
CA LYS A 97 -9.49 -23.42 0.94
C LYS A 97 -11.01 -23.67 0.94
N ALA A 98 -11.80 -22.70 0.49
CA ALA A 98 -13.26 -22.81 0.44
C ALA A 98 -13.77 -23.73 -0.70
N THR A 99 -13.00 -23.84 -1.78
CA THR A 99 -13.38 -24.63 -2.95
C THR A 99 -12.42 -25.80 -3.18
N THR A 100 -11.56 -25.71 -4.18
CA THR A 100 -10.48 -26.65 -4.46
C THR A 100 -9.38 -25.85 -5.13
N PRO A 101 -8.09 -26.06 -4.80
CA PRO A 101 -7.00 -25.27 -5.39
C PRO A 101 -7.00 -25.26 -6.93
N SER A 102 -7.45 -26.34 -7.58
CA SER A 102 -7.56 -26.42 -9.05
C SER A 102 -8.64 -25.52 -9.67
N ARG A 103 -9.53 -24.95 -8.86
CA ARG A 103 -10.59 -24.03 -9.30
C ARG A 103 -10.25 -22.56 -9.08
N VAL A 104 -9.10 -22.27 -8.49
CA VAL A 104 -8.65 -20.90 -8.23
C VAL A 104 -7.35 -20.66 -8.98
N THR A 105 -7.35 -19.64 -9.83
CA THR A 105 -6.18 -19.26 -10.62
C THR A 105 -5.94 -17.77 -10.45
N THR A 106 -4.69 -17.38 -10.24
CA THR A 106 -4.29 -15.97 -10.18
C THR A 106 -4.38 -15.37 -11.58
N GLU A 107 -5.21 -14.32 -11.73
CA GLU A 107 -5.45 -13.49 -12.93
C GLU A 107 -5.41 -14.23 -14.29
N PRO A 108 -6.54 -14.44 -14.99
CA PRO A 108 -6.54 -15.10 -16.28
C PRO A 108 -5.73 -14.30 -17.31
N LEU A 109 -4.98 -15.01 -18.16
CA LEU A 109 -4.23 -14.39 -19.26
C LEU A 109 -5.19 -13.64 -20.18
N ILE A 110 -5.11 -12.31 -20.19
CA ILE A 110 -5.92 -11.48 -21.09
C ILE A 110 -5.26 -11.52 -22.47
N HIS A 111 -5.89 -12.22 -23.41
CA HIS A 111 -5.51 -12.14 -24.82
C HIS A 111 -6.02 -10.81 -25.39
N TYR A 112 -5.15 -9.81 -25.48
CA TYR A 112 -5.43 -8.64 -26.30
C TYR A 112 -5.32 -9.07 -27.77
N GLY A 113 -6.37 -8.84 -28.57
CA GLY A 113 -6.52 -9.34 -29.94
C GLY A 113 -5.58 -8.71 -30.98
N GLY A 114 -4.27 -8.67 -30.72
CA GLY A 114 -3.21 -8.27 -31.62
C GLY A 114 -1.91 -8.98 -31.23
N ASN A 115 -1.15 -9.44 -32.22
CA ASN A 115 -0.02 -10.38 -32.13
C ASN A 115 1.23 -9.90 -31.37
N GLU A 116 1.10 -9.13 -30.29
CA GLU A 116 2.25 -8.68 -29.49
C GLU A 116 2.32 -9.44 -28.17
N PRO A 117 3.34 -10.30 -27.95
CA PRO A 117 3.55 -10.92 -26.65
C PRO A 117 4.03 -9.86 -25.66
N VAL A 118 3.16 -9.47 -24.73
CA VAL A 118 3.57 -8.67 -23.58
C VAL A 118 4.31 -9.60 -22.61
N THR A 119 5.64 -9.52 -22.60
CA THR A 119 6.44 -10.11 -21.51
C THR A 119 6.09 -9.42 -20.20
N ARG A 120 5.35 -10.11 -19.32
CA ARG A 120 5.27 -9.75 -17.91
C ARG A 120 6.68 -9.86 -17.32
N GLN A 121 7.20 -8.79 -16.71
CA GLN A 121 8.38 -8.92 -15.86
C GLN A 121 7.99 -9.83 -14.70
N ALA A 122 8.62 -10.99 -14.62
CA ALA A 122 8.50 -11.88 -13.49
C ALA A 122 9.14 -11.18 -12.28
N ASN A 123 8.34 -10.82 -11.28
CA ASN A 123 8.88 -10.55 -9.94
C ASN A 123 9.27 -11.89 -9.31
N GLY A 124 10.39 -12.45 -9.77
CA GLY A 124 11.07 -13.56 -9.13
C GLY A 124 11.89 -13.06 -7.95
N ALA A 125 11.26 -12.80 -6.82
CA ALA A 125 11.98 -12.73 -5.55
C ALA A 125 12.09 -14.15 -4.99
N SER A 126 13.15 -14.86 -5.38
CA SER A 126 13.61 -16.02 -4.63
C SER A 126 14.23 -15.51 -3.33
N ASN A 127 13.52 -15.61 -2.21
CA ASN A 127 14.13 -15.49 -0.90
C ASN A 127 14.80 -16.82 -0.56
N THR A 128 16.13 -16.83 -0.61
CA THR A 128 16.98 -17.73 0.20
C THR A 128 16.92 -17.32 1.66
#